data_AF-A0A923F2Z1-F1
#
_entry.id   AF-A0A923F2Z1-F1
#
_cell.length_a   1.000
_cell.length_b   1.000
_cell.length_c   1.000
_cell.angle_alpha   90.00
_cell.angle_beta   90.00
_cell.angle_gamma   90.00
#
_symmetry.space_group_name_H-M   'P 1'
#
loop_
_entity.id
_entity.type
_entity.pdbx_description
1 polymer ?
#
loop_
_entity_poly.entity_id
_entity_poly.type
_entity_poly.pdbx_seq_one_letter_code
_entity_poly.pdbx_strand_id
1 'polypeptide(L)'
;MSLIQRIDALLPQTQCGKCGHPGCKPYAEGIAEGEPINKCPPGGEETIAALADLLKIPVLELDVSRGPAPPQVAFIREAECIGCTKCIQACPVDAIVGAAKLMHTVLIDECTGCDLCVAPCPVDCIDMHPLPLATIPVTGGLAFSLDEHRARAAKRDHARQRFERRNQRLLREEQQKQAEREARAQRSALTQVSTADPVQAALERVRAQKAANADAALKKAKVDVAMSRAQLHKSLKAFGHPPTFEQQSQLIALQQQFEAAEQALAALESSQPAISVAPAPTNDAKLKRAKIQLAMRRAELKKAQTADAATEQIAALEHAVIEAERLVKDHATP
;
A
#
# COMPACT_ATOMS: atom_id res chain seq x y z
N MET A 1 27.72 7.87 21.88
CA MET A 1 26.82 6.82 21.36
C MET A 1 26.23 6.09 22.57
N SER A 2 24.91 6.00 22.68
CA SER A 2 24.24 5.28 23.79
C SER A 2 24.49 3.77 23.70
N LEU A 3 24.22 3.04 24.79
CA LEU A 3 24.35 1.57 24.80
C LEU A 3 23.48 0.93 23.71
N ILE A 4 22.20 1.34 23.62
CA ILE A 4 21.25 0.87 22.59
C ILE A 4 21.81 1.09 21.18
N GLN A 5 22.39 2.26 20.90
CA GLN A 5 22.99 2.54 19.60
C GLN A 5 24.18 1.61 19.29
N ARG A 6 25.01 1.30 20.29
CA ARG A 6 26.15 0.37 20.13
C ARG A 6 25.66 -1.06 19.87
N ILE A 7 24.62 -1.51 20.58
CA ILE A 7 24.00 -2.81 20.36
C ILE A 7 23.39 -2.89 18.96
N ASP A 8 22.58 -1.89 18.57
CA ASP A 8 21.95 -1.83 17.27
C ASP A 8 22.99 -1.89 16.13
N ALA A 9 24.14 -1.23 16.27
CA ALA A 9 25.22 -1.29 15.29
C ALA A 9 25.83 -2.70 15.10
N LEU A 10 25.71 -3.60 16.07
CA LEU A 10 26.20 -4.97 15.96
C LEU A 10 25.17 -5.94 15.33
N LEU A 11 23.90 -5.53 15.29
CA LEU A 11 22.83 -6.33 14.70
C LEU A 11 22.95 -6.37 13.16
N PRO A 12 22.43 -7.41 12.49
CA PRO A 12 22.58 -7.60 11.05
C PRO A 12 21.73 -6.63 10.20
N GLN A 13 20.90 -5.79 10.82
CA GLN A 13 20.09 -4.76 10.14
C GLN A 13 19.14 -5.29 9.05
N THR A 14 18.71 -6.55 9.15
CA THR A 14 17.74 -7.15 8.21
C THR A 14 16.32 -6.65 8.42
N GLN A 15 15.96 -6.20 9.63
CA GLN A 15 14.60 -5.81 10.04
C GLN A 15 13.53 -6.92 9.87
N CYS A 16 13.94 -8.19 9.80
CA CYS A 16 13.03 -9.33 9.50
C CYS A 16 12.07 -9.73 10.63
N GLY A 17 12.34 -9.30 11.86
CA GLY A 17 11.53 -9.62 13.04
C GLY A 17 11.51 -11.08 13.51
N LYS A 18 12.38 -11.96 13.00
CA LYS A 18 12.49 -13.36 13.46
C LYS A 18 12.81 -13.48 14.96
N CYS A 19 13.45 -12.47 15.56
CA CYS A 19 13.71 -12.40 17.00
C CYS A 19 12.46 -12.06 17.86
N GLY A 20 11.29 -11.83 17.24
CA GLY A 20 10.06 -11.45 17.93
C GLY A 20 9.86 -9.94 18.10
N HIS A 21 10.84 -9.14 17.66
CA HIS A 21 10.79 -7.68 17.66
C HIS A 21 10.46 -7.13 16.28
N PRO A 22 9.84 -5.94 16.14
CA PRO A 22 9.48 -5.39 14.83
C PRO A 22 10.69 -4.85 14.02
N GLY A 23 11.90 -4.89 14.59
CA GLY A 23 13.13 -4.47 13.92
C GLY A 23 14.36 -4.69 14.79
N CYS A 24 15.52 -4.29 14.29
CA CYS A 24 16.80 -4.42 15.01
C CYS A 24 16.86 -3.48 16.22
N LYS A 25 16.47 -2.21 16.08
CA LYS A 25 16.52 -1.24 17.17
C LYS A 25 15.66 -1.64 18.39
N PRO A 26 14.40 -2.09 18.25
CA PRO A 26 13.62 -2.58 19.40
C PRO A 26 14.25 -3.79 20.08
N TYR A 27 14.89 -4.70 19.33
CA TYR A 27 15.64 -5.79 19.95
C TYR A 27 16.89 -5.26 20.70
N ALA A 28 17.55 -4.24 20.17
CA ALA A 28 18.66 -3.59 20.87
C ALA A 28 18.23 -2.90 22.17
N GLU A 29 17.03 -2.33 22.20
CA GLU A 29 16.39 -1.79 23.41
C GLU A 29 16.13 -2.91 24.42
N GLY A 30 15.51 -4.01 24.00
CA GLY A 30 15.29 -5.17 24.86
C GLY A 30 16.59 -5.75 25.43
N ILE A 31 17.65 -5.89 24.62
CA ILE A 31 18.96 -6.34 25.11
C ILE A 31 19.53 -5.37 26.16
N ALA A 32 19.41 -4.06 25.94
CA ALA A 32 19.86 -3.06 26.92
C ALA A 32 19.10 -3.16 28.26
N GLU A 33 17.87 -3.66 28.23
CA GLU A 33 17.02 -3.93 29.40
C GLU A 33 17.23 -5.32 30.01
N GLY A 34 18.14 -6.14 29.46
CA GLY A 34 18.50 -7.47 29.98
C GLY A 34 17.89 -8.65 29.23
N GLU A 35 17.29 -8.43 28.06
CA GLU A 35 16.81 -9.52 27.21
C GLU A 35 17.98 -10.36 26.64
N PRO A 36 17.81 -11.69 26.46
CA PRO A 36 18.85 -12.55 25.89
C PRO A 36 19.38 -12.11 24.52
N ILE A 37 20.70 -12.16 24.35
CA ILE A 37 21.43 -11.74 23.13
C ILE A 37 21.41 -12.75 21.98
N ASN A 38 20.83 -13.94 22.19
CA ASN A 38 20.89 -15.09 21.29
C ASN A 38 19.64 -15.31 20.43
N LYS A 39 18.76 -14.31 20.30
CA LYS A 39 17.46 -14.46 19.62
C LYS A 39 17.48 -14.10 18.14
N CYS A 40 18.62 -13.74 17.56
CA CYS A 40 18.72 -13.22 16.20
C CYS A 40 19.34 -14.24 15.22
N PRO A 41 18.53 -15.08 14.53
CA PRO A 41 19.01 -16.02 13.52
C PRO A 41 19.93 -15.41 12.45
N PRO A 42 19.61 -14.25 11.81
CA PRO A 42 20.48 -13.69 10.78
C PRO A 42 21.81 -13.16 11.34
N GLY A 43 21.89 -12.86 12.63
CA GLY A 43 23.13 -12.42 13.28
C GLY A 43 24.06 -13.59 13.60
N GLY A 44 23.48 -14.75 13.90
CA GLY A 44 24.22 -15.97 14.22
C GLY A 44 25.16 -15.82 15.42
N GLU A 45 26.07 -16.78 15.57
CA GLU A 45 27.05 -16.83 16.66
C GLU A 45 27.96 -15.60 16.69
N GLU A 46 28.29 -15.05 15.52
CA GLU A 46 29.17 -13.90 15.42
C GLU A 46 28.57 -12.64 16.06
N THR A 47 27.30 -12.33 15.77
CA THR A 47 26.63 -11.20 16.43
C THR A 47 26.50 -11.46 17.93
N ILE A 48 26.23 -12.70 18.35
CA ILE A 48 26.15 -13.05 19.77
C ILE A 48 27.49 -12.80 20.47
N ALA A 49 28.60 -13.24 19.89
CA ALA A 49 29.93 -13.04 20.43
C ALA A 49 30.27 -11.54 20.56
N ALA A 50 29.94 -10.74 19.54
CA ALA A 50 30.16 -9.29 19.57
C ALA A 50 29.30 -8.60 20.66
N LEU A 51 28.05 -9.02 20.83
CA LEU A 51 27.16 -8.51 21.88
C LEU A 51 27.63 -8.91 23.27
N ALA A 52 28.07 -10.16 23.45
CA ALA A 52 28.62 -10.67 24.70
C ALA A 52 29.85 -9.88 25.12
N ASP A 53 30.78 -9.60 24.20
CA ASP A 53 31.94 -8.77 24.47
C ASP A 53 31.57 -7.30 24.80
N LEU A 54 30.60 -6.74 24.07
CA LEU A 54 30.10 -5.39 24.31
C LEU A 54 29.51 -5.22 25.72
N LEU A 55 28.72 -6.20 26.15
CA LEU A 55 27.97 -6.18 27.41
C LEU A 55 28.75 -6.80 28.59
N LYS A 56 29.89 -7.43 28.32
CA LYS A 56 30.71 -8.16 29.30
C LYS A 56 29.92 -9.27 30.00
N ILE A 57 29.18 -10.04 29.21
CA ILE A 57 28.41 -11.22 29.64
C ILE A 57 28.90 -12.48 28.91
N PRO A 58 28.58 -13.70 29.40
CA PRO A 58 28.93 -14.93 28.70
C PRO A 58 28.29 -15.04 27.31
N VAL A 59 29.00 -15.69 26.39
CA VAL A 59 28.45 -16.07 25.08
C VAL A 59 27.37 -17.13 25.29
N LEU A 60 26.22 -16.94 24.65
CA LEU A 60 25.09 -17.85 24.67
C LEU A 60 25.00 -18.63 23.34
N GLU A 61 24.41 -19.82 23.36
CA GLU A 61 24.10 -20.54 22.13
C GLU A 61 22.90 -19.91 21.40
N LEU A 62 22.90 -19.94 20.07
CA LEU A 62 21.81 -19.38 19.27
C LEU A 62 20.47 -20.08 19.57
N ASP A 63 19.41 -19.31 19.77
CA ASP A 63 18.04 -19.82 19.94
C ASP A 63 17.51 -20.37 18.60
N VAL A 64 17.66 -21.68 18.39
CA VAL A 64 17.25 -22.38 17.16
C VAL A 64 15.73 -22.45 16.96
N SER A 65 14.93 -22.19 18.00
CA SER A 65 13.46 -22.21 17.90
C SER A 65 12.90 -21.13 16.96
N ARG A 66 13.73 -20.11 16.67
CA ARG A 66 13.44 -18.95 15.81
C ARG A 66 13.54 -19.26 14.31
N GLY A 67 13.96 -20.47 13.95
CA GLY A 67 14.16 -20.93 12.57
C GLY A 67 15.44 -20.40 11.91
N PRO A 68 15.81 -20.95 10.75
CA PRO A 68 17.02 -20.55 10.04
C PRO A 68 16.85 -19.20 9.34
N ALA A 69 17.98 -18.54 9.07
CA ALA A 69 18.04 -17.32 8.27
C ALA A 69 19.23 -17.41 7.28
N PRO A 70 19.12 -18.22 6.22
CA PRO A 70 20.18 -18.34 5.24
C PRO A 70 20.40 -17.00 4.50
N PRO A 71 21.62 -16.76 3.96
CA PRO A 71 21.87 -15.61 3.12
C PRO A 71 21.07 -15.73 1.81
N GLN A 72 20.15 -14.80 1.60
CA GLN A 72 19.21 -14.85 0.48
C GLN A 72 18.82 -13.45 0.02
N VAL A 73 18.30 -13.35 -1.20
CA VAL A 73 17.75 -12.12 -1.80
C VAL A 73 16.40 -12.40 -2.43
N ALA A 74 15.53 -11.41 -2.40
CA ALA A 74 14.26 -11.49 -3.09
C ALA A 74 14.46 -11.40 -4.61
N PHE A 75 13.67 -12.15 -5.35
CA PHE A 75 13.60 -12.12 -6.81
C PHE A 75 12.14 -11.97 -7.21
N ILE A 76 11.83 -11.03 -8.09
CA ILE A 76 10.48 -10.80 -8.58
C ILE A 76 10.39 -11.37 -9.98
N ARG A 77 9.46 -12.30 -10.22
CA ARG A 77 9.12 -12.79 -11.56
C ARG A 77 8.37 -11.68 -12.30
N GLU A 78 9.11 -10.86 -13.04
CA GLU A 78 8.59 -9.64 -13.66
C GLU A 78 7.39 -9.89 -14.58
N ALA A 79 7.36 -11.03 -15.28
CA ALA A 79 6.27 -11.45 -16.15
C ALA A 79 4.92 -11.65 -15.43
N GLU A 80 4.94 -11.95 -14.14
CA GLU A 80 3.74 -12.16 -13.32
C GLU A 80 3.38 -10.92 -12.48
N CYS A 81 4.28 -9.93 -12.43
CA CYS A 81 4.12 -8.76 -11.58
C CYS A 81 3.06 -7.80 -12.12
N ILE A 82 1.98 -7.59 -11.37
CA ILE A 82 0.89 -6.67 -11.75
C ILE A 82 1.11 -5.21 -11.30
N GLY A 83 2.26 -4.88 -10.71
CA GLY A 83 2.53 -3.51 -10.27
C GLY A 83 1.66 -3.03 -9.10
N CYS A 84 1.30 -3.90 -8.14
CA CYS A 84 0.38 -3.56 -7.03
C CYS A 84 1.00 -2.69 -5.90
N THR A 85 2.32 -2.53 -5.87
CA THR A 85 3.14 -1.77 -4.90
C THR A 85 3.16 -2.27 -3.44
N LYS A 86 2.45 -3.36 -3.10
CA LYS A 86 2.45 -3.92 -1.74
C LYS A 86 3.85 -4.36 -1.26
N CYS A 87 4.65 -4.93 -2.15
CA CYS A 87 6.04 -5.32 -1.83
C CYS A 87 6.94 -4.11 -1.54
N ILE A 88 6.77 -2.99 -2.26
CA ILE A 88 7.49 -1.72 -1.99
C ILE A 88 7.13 -1.18 -0.61
N GLN A 89 5.86 -1.28 -0.22
CA GLN A 89 5.40 -0.84 1.10
C GLN A 89 5.93 -1.72 2.24
N ALA A 90 6.12 -3.01 1.97
CA ALA A 90 6.66 -3.96 2.93
C ALA A 90 8.19 -3.93 3.06
N CYS A 91 8.91 -3.51 2.01
CA CYS A 91 10.36 -3.49 2.01
C CYS A 91 10.92 -2.45 3.01
N PRO A 92 11.64 -2.86 4.07
CA PRO A 92 12.09 -1.94 5.12
C PRO A 92 13.23 -1.02 4.64
N VAL A 93 13.99 -1.44 3.62
CA VAL A 93 15.17 -0.72 3.14
C VAL A 93 14.96 -0.11 1.75
N ASP A 94 13.73 -0.09 1.23
CA ASP A 94 13.44 0.42 -0.13
C ASP A 94 14.33 -0.23 -1.22
N ALA A 95 14.55 -1.54 -1.17
CA ALA A 95 15.34 -2.29 -2.15
C ALA A 95 14.55 -2.68 -3.41
N ILE A 96 13.23 -2.47 -3.42
CA ILE A 96 12.37 -2.79 -4.56
C ILE A 96 12.05 -1.50 -5.32
N VAL A 97 12.26 -1.52 -6.63
CA VAL A 97 11.99 -0.39 -7.52
C VAL A 97 10.88 -0.71 -8.52
N GLY A 98 10.13 0.32 -8.91
CA GLY A 98 9.04 0.28 -9.88
C GLY A 98 7.91 1.22 -9.46
N ALA A 99 6.74 1.10 -10.07
CA ALA A 99 5.61 1.99 -9.80
C ALA A 99 4.27 1.27 -9.96
N ALA A 100 3.20 1.96 -9.56
CA ALA A 100 1.84 1.44 -9.74
C ALA A 100 1.59 1.07 -11.22
N LYS A 101 1.13 -0.17 -11.43
CA LYS A 101 0.87 -0.77 -12.75
C LYS A 101 2.10 -0.97 -13.64
N LEU A 102 3.31 -0.89 -13.09
CA LEU A 102 4.56 -1.25 -13.76
C LEU A 102 5.23 -2.41 -13.02
N MET A 103 5.97 -3.25 -13.75
CA MET A 103 6.74 -4.35 -13.15
C MET A 103 7.74 -3.81 -12.13
N HIS A 104 7.92 -4.57 -11.06
CA HIS A 104 8.89 -4.26 -10.01
C HIS A 104 10.10 -5.17 -10.14
N THR A 105 11.26 -4.67 -9.71
CA THR A 105 12.50 -5.45 -9.65
C THR A 105 13.26 -5.14 -8.35
N VAL A 106 14.17 -6.03 -7.97
CA VAL A 106 14.92 -5.95 -6.70
C VAL A 106 16.35 -5.50 -6.98
N LEU A 107 16.79 -4.46 -6.27
CA LEU A 107 18.19 -4.08 -6.22
C LEU A 107 18.92 -5.02 -5.27
N ILE A 108 19.62 -6.02 -5.82
CA ILE A 108 20.28 -7.10 -5.07
C ILE A 108 21.23 -6.56 -3.99
N ASP A 109 22.00 -5.52 -4.32
CA ASP A 109 22.97 -4.92 -3.39
C ASP A 109 22.32 -4.25 -2.18
N GLU A 110 21.07 -3.79 -2.34
CA GLU A 110 20.29 -3.14 -1.30
C GLU A 110 19.40 -4.12 -0.51
N CYS A 111 19.16 -5.32 -1.07
CA CYS A 111 18.34 -6.33 -0.43
C CYS A 111 19.06 -6.92 0.79
N THR A 112 18.36 -6.95 1.93
CA THR A 112 18.86 -7.55 3.18
C THR A 112 18.42 -9.00 3.38
N GLY A 113 17.62 -9.56 2.46
CA GLY A 113 17.12 -10.93 2.59
C GLY A 113 16.02 -11.13 3.63
N CYS A 114 15.31 -10.05 4.00
CA CYS A 114 14.37 -10.04 5.13
C CYS A 114 13.04 -10.77 4.91
N ASP A 115 12.75 -11.27 3.70
CA ASP A 115 11.53 -11.98 3.29
C ASP A 115 10.16 -11.27 3.48
N LEU A 116 10.11 -10.09 4.12
CA LEU A 116 8.88 -9.33 4.39
C LEU A 116 8.03 -8.98 3.16
N CYS A 117 8.63 -8.96 1.96
CA CYS A 117 7.94 -8.63 0.72
C CYS A 117 7.14 -9.80 0.11
N VAL A 118 7.38 -11.05 0.53
CA VAL A 118 6.77 -12.25 -0.05
C VAL A 118 5.28 -12.30 0.26
N ALA A 119 4.91 -12.37 1.54
CA ALA A 119 3.51 -12.53 1.97
C ALA A 119 2.54 -11.41 1.48
N PRO A 120 2.95 -10.13 1.38
CA PRO A 120 2.09 -9.07 0.84
C PRO A 120 1.80 -9.17 -0.67
N CYS A 121 2.53 -9.99 -1.43
CA CYS A 121 2.37 -10.08 -2.87
C CYS A 121 1.07 -10.84 -3.25
N PRO A 122 0.07 -10.20 -3.88
CA PRO A 122 -1.23 -10.82 -4.11
C PRO A 122 -1.25 -11.84 -5.25
N VAL A 123 -0.18 -11.89 -6.06
CA VAL A 123 0.00 -12.80 -7.19
C VAL A 123 1.15 -13.77 -6.95
N ASP A 124 1.73 -13.76 -5.74
CA ASP A 124 2.78 -14.69 -5.33
C ASP A 124 4.00 -14.77 -6.29
N CYS A 125 4.37 -13.64 -6.88
CA CYS A 125 5.45 -13.54 -7.88
C CYS A 125 6.85 -13.31 -7.29
N ILE A 126 7.07 -13.55 -5.99
CA ILE A 126 8.32 -13.22 -5.29
C ILE A 126 8.92 -14.46 -4.65
N ASP A 127 10.13 -14.81 -5.08
CA ASP A 127 10.90 -15.93 -4.54
C ASP A 127 12.10 -15.42 -3.74
N MET A 128 12.58 -16.24 -2.80
CA MET A 128 13.86 -16.01 -2.12
C MET A 128 14.92 -16.92 -2.74
N HIS A 129 15.93 -16.33 -3.39
CA HIS A 129 17.06 -17.07 -3.93
C HIS A 129 18.28 -16.97 -3.03
N PRO A 130 19.19 -17.96 -3.06
CA PRO A 130 20.49 -17.86 -2.41
C PRO A 130 21.22 -16.58 -2.84
N LEU A 131 21.90 -15.94 -1.88
CA LEU A 131 22.69 -14.75 -2.16
C LEU A 131 23.79 -15.07 -3.19
N PRO A 132 23.93 -14.29 -4.28
CA PRO A 132 25.03 -14.46 -5.22
C PRO A 132 26.39 -14.29 -4.54
N LEU A 133 27.37 -15.09 -4.93
CA LEU A 133 28.73 -15.08 -4.32
C LEU A 133 29.43 -13.71 -4.45
N ALA A 134 29.09 -12.93 -5.47
CA ALA A 134 29.66 -11.60 -5.69
C ALA A 134 29.04 -10.51 -4.78
N THR A 135 27.98 -10.83 -4.04
CA THR A 135 27.26 -9.86 -3.20
C THR A 135 27.66 -10.01 -1.74
N ILE A 136 27.95 -8.88 -1.08
CA ILE A 136 28.29 -8.86 0.35
C ILE A 136 27.06 -9.27 1.18
N PRO A 137 27.12 -10.29 2.06
CA PRO A 137 26.02 -10.67 2.94
C PRO A 137 25.90 -9.70 4.11
N VAL A 138 24.69 -9.43 4.59
CA VAL A 138 24.46 -8.75 5.89
C VAL A 138 24.46 -9.72 7.08
N THR A 139 24.24 -11.01 6.82
CA THR A 139 24.14 -12.07 7.83
C THR A 139 25.49 -12.39 8.49
N GLY A 140 25.45 -13.01 9.67
CA GLY A 140 26.61 -13.49 10.41
C GLY A 140 27.34 -14.65 9.74
N GLY A 141 28.61 -14.86 10.09
CA GLY A 141 29.32 -16.12 9.84
C GLY A 141 29.83 -16.36 8.40
N LEU A 142 29.82 -15.33 7.55
CA LEU A 142 30.23 -15.41 6.14
C LEU A 142 31.42 -14.49 5.80
N ALA A 143 31.99 -13.81 6.78
CA ALA A 143 33.20 -13.01 6.63
C ALA A 143 34.36 -13.75 7.30
N PHE A 144 35.44 -13.97 6.54
CA PHE A 144 36.62 -14.74 6.98
C PHE A 144 37.90 -13.88 7.01
N SER A 145 37.86 -12.71 6.38
CA SER A 145 38.94 -11.72 6.36
C SER A 145 38.51 -10.38 6.96
N LEU A 146 39.48 -9.59 7.43
CA LEU A 146 39.22 -8.25 7.97
C LEU A 146 38.50 -7.34 6.98
N ASP A 147 38.82 -7.44 5.70
CA ASP A 147 38.19 -6.63 4.65
C ASP A 147 36.73 -7.06 4.41
N GLU A 148 36.41 -8.35 4.46
CA GLU A 148 35.02 -8.84 4.42
C GLU A 148 34.23 -8.40 5.66
N HIS A 149 34.83 -8.42 6.84
CA HIS A 149 34.18 -7.90 8.06
C HIS A 149 33.86 -6.42 7.92
N ARG A 150 34.81 -5.62 7.40
CA ARG A 150 34.60 -4.18 7.14
C ARG A 150 33.53 -3.94 6.09
N ALA A 151 33.58 -4.64 4.96
CA ALA A 151 32.61 -4.52 3.87
C ALA A 151 31.19 -4.83 4.34
N ARG A 152 31.03 -5.88 5.15
CA ARG A 152 29.74 -6.23 5.73
C ARG A 152 29.27 -5.23 6.79
N ALA A 153 30.16 -4.75 7.65
CA ALA A 153 29.82 -3.69 8.60
C ALA A 153 29.30 -2.44 7.87
N ALA A 154 29.98 -2.03 6.79
CA ALA A 154 29.52 -0.95 5.93
C ALA A 154 28.16 -1.24 5.29
N LYS A 155 27.91 -2.47 4.81
CA LYS A 155 26.60 -2.86 4.27
C LYS A 155 25.49 -2.82 5.33
N ARG A 156 25.75 -3.28 6.56
CA ARG A 156 24.80 -3.19 7.69
C ARG A 156 24.47 -1.75 8.03
N ASP A 157 25.48 -0.89 8.10
CA ASP A 157 25.30 0.54 8.36
C ASP A 157 24.49 1.21 7.25
N HIS A 158 24.76 0.88 5.98
CA HIS A 158 23.98 1.38 4.84
C HIS A 158 22.51 0.91 4.90
N ALA A 159 22.26 -0.36 5.21
CA ALA A 159 20.92 -0.90 5.39
C ALA A 159 20.15 -0.18 6.52
N ARG A 160 20.82 0.08 7.66
CA ARG A 160 20.26 0.86 8.76
C ARG A 160 19.88 2.27 8.31
N GLN A 161 20.79 2.97 7.62
CA GLN A 161 20.52 4.33 7.12
C GLN A 161 19.36 4.36 6.13
N ARG A 162 19.20 3.35 5.28
CA ARG A 162 18.03 3.25 4.38
C ARG A 162 16.73 3.05 5.15
N PHE A 163 16.73 2.16 6.15
CA PHE A 163 15.58 1.94 7.02
C PHE A 163 15.18 3.22 7.78
N GLU A 164 16.14 3.92 8.38
CA GLU A 164 15.90 5.18 9.08
C GLU A 164 15.35 6.26 8.15
N ARG A 165 15.94 6.43 6.95
CA ARG A 165 15.44 7.38 5.93
C ARG A 165 14.02 7.05 5.49
N ARG A 166 13.70 5.77 5.30
CA ARG A 166 12.34 5.30 4.99
C ARG A 166 11.37 5.68 6.10
N ASN A 167 11.69 5.37 7.35
CA ASN A 167 10.81 5.65 8.49
C ASN A 167 10.59 7.16 8.68
N GLN A 168 11.63 7.96 8.51
CA GLN A 168 11.52 9.43 8.54
C GLN A 168 10.64 9.97 7.40
N ARG A 169 10.67 9.35 6.21
CA ARG A 169 9.75 9.68 5.11
C ARG A 169 8.31 9.35 5.49
N LEU A 170 8.05 8.12 5.94
CA LEU A 170 6.70 7.67 6.32
C LEU A 170 6.09 8.49 7.44
N LEU A 171 6.88 8.83 8.47
CA LEU A 171 6.42 9.67 9.58
C LEU A 171 6.01 11.06 9.11
N ARG A 172 6.79 11.69 8.22
CA ARG A 172 6.45 13.00 7.64
C ARG A 172 5.17 12.95 6.82
N GLU A 173 5.00 11.92 5.99
CA GLU A 173 3.78 11.74 5.20
C GLU A 173 2.55 11.51 6.09
N GLU A 174 2.68 10.77 7.18
CA GLU A 174 1.60 10.53 8.13
C GLU A 174 1.20 11.81 8.87
N GLN A 175 2.18 12.56 9.39
CA GLN A 175 1.95 13.86 10.03
C GLN A 175 1.25 14.84 9.09
N GLN A 176 1.68 14.89 7.82
CA GLN A 176 1.02 15.73 6.81
C GLN A 176 -0.45 15.32 6.60
N LYS A 177 -0.72 14.02 6.44
CA LYS A 177 -2.10 13.51 6.27
C LYS A 177 -2.97 13.80 7.49
N GLN A 178 -2.42 13.71 8.70
CA GLN A 178 -3.13 14.04 9.94
C GLN A 178 -3.45 15.54 10.00
N ALA A 179 -2.47 16.41 9.74
CA ALA A 179 -2.67 17.85 9.71
C ALA A 179 -3.72 18.28 8.65
N GLU A 180 -3.71 17.66 7.47
CA GLU A 180 -4.72 17.91 6.42
C GLU A 180 -6.13 17.49 6.87
N ARG A 181 -6.27 16.37 7.57
CA ARG A 181 -7.57 15.90 8.12
C ARG A 181 -8.07 16.84 9.21
N GLU A 182 -7.21 17.25 10.12
CA GLU A 182 -7.53 18.20 11.19
C GLU A 182 -7.95 19.55 10.61
N ALA A 183 -7.21 20.08 9.63
CA ALA A 183 -7.56 21.32 8.94
C ALA A 183 -8.93 21.22 8.23
N ARG A 184 -9.23 20.08 7.59
CA ARG A 184 -10.56 19.84 6.99
C ARG A 184 -11.67 19.77 8.05
N ALA A 185 -11.42 19.12 9.19
CA ALA A 185 -12.39 19.02 10.28
C ALA A 185 -12.68 20.39 10.91
N GLN A 186 -11.64 21.20 11.15
CA GLN A 186 -11.77 22.56 11.67
C GLN A 186 -12.55 23.46 10.70
N ARG A 187 -12.28 23.39 9.39
CA ARG A 187 -13.05 24.13 8.37
C ARG A 187 -14.54 23.73 8.39
N SER A 188 -14.85 22.44 8.45
CA SER A 188 -16.23 21.96 8.53
C SER A 188 -16.94 22.43 9.80
N ALA A 189 -16.25 22.44 10.95
CA ALA A 189 -16.80 22.94 12.22
C ALA A 189 -17.09 24.45 12.18
N LEU A 190 -16.18 25.25 11.60
CA LEU A 190 -16.37 26.68 11.41
C LEU A 190 -17.58 27.00 10.51
N THR A 191 -17.81 26.21 9.46
CA THR A 191 -18.99 26.36 8.58
C THR A 191 -20.31 25.99 9.29
N GLN A 192 -20.31 25.08 10.27
CA GLN A 192 -21.53 24.70 11.00
C GLN A 192 -21.99 25.73 12.02
N VAL A 193 -21.10 26.58 12.53
CA VAL A 193 -21.44 27.65 13.49
C VAL A 193 -22.10 28.86 12.80
N SER A 194 -22.00 28.99 11.48
CA SER A 194 -22.49 30.16 10.75
C SER A 194 -23.93 30.07 10.22
N THR A 195 -24.69 28.99 10.50
CA THR A 195 -26.11 28.90 10.09
C THR A 195 -27.04 29.40 11.20
N ALA A 196 -27.44 30.66 11.07
CA ALA A 196 -28.42 31.32 11.94
C ALA A 196 -29.86 30.91 11.57
N ASP A 197 -30.34 29.80 12.14
CA ASP A 197 -31.71 29.60 12.68
C ASP A 197 -31.79 28.16 13.27
N PRO A 198 -31.84 27.99 14.60
CA PRO A 198 -31.73 26.68 15.25
C PRO A 198 -32.86 25.70 14.88
N VAL A 199 -34.03 26.19 14.46
CA VAL A 199 -35.20 25.36 14.13
C VAL A 199 -35.11 24.81 12.70
N GLN A 200 -34.72 25.64 11.72
CA GLN A 200 -34.49 25.20 10.34
C GLN A 200 -33.30 24.24 10.25
N ALA A 201 -32.21 24.54 10.97
CA ALA A 201 -31.05 23.66 11.05
C ALA A 201 -31.38 22.29 11.66
N ALA A 202 -32.34 22.20 12.59
CA ALA A 202 -32.77 20.92 13.16
C ALA A 202 -33.59 20.08 12.18
N LEU A 203 -34.53 20.70 11.44
CA LEU A 203 -35.33 20.02 10.42
C LEU A 203 -34.48 19.55 9.23
N GLU A 204 -33.51 20.36 8.80
CA GLU A 204 -32.56 19.97 7.75
C GLU A 204 -31.65 18.84 8.22
N ARG A 205 -31.17 18.84 9.47
CA ARG A 205 -30.42 17.72 10.04
C ARG A 205 -31.22 16.42 10.05
N VAL A 206 -32.50 16.45 10.44
CA VAL A 206 -33.35 15.24 10.43
C VAL A 206 -33.59 14.74 9.00
N ARG A 207 -33.83 15.64 8.04
CA ARG A 207 -33.99 15.27 6.61
C ARG A 207 -32.69 14.73 6.01
N ALA A 208 -31.56 15.39 6.27
CA ALA A 208 -30.24 14.97 5.83
C ALA A 208 -29.83 13.64 6.45
N GLN A 209 -30.16 13.40 7.71
CA GLN A 209 -29.89 12.12 8.39
C GLN A 209 -30.77 11.00 7.84
N LYS A 210 -32.05 11.26 7.56
CA LYS A 210 -32.92 10.29 6.85
C LYS A 210 -32.40 9.98 5.45
N ALA A 211 -31.95 10.99 4.70
CA ALA A 211 -31.36 10.82 3.38
C ALA A 211 -30.03 10.06 3.42
N ALA A 212 -29.16 10.36 4.39
CA ALA A 212 -27.90 9.67 4.61
C ALA A 212 -28.11 8.20 5.02
N ASN A 213 -29.10 7.92 5.87
CA ASN A 213 -29.46 6.56 6.27
C ASN A 213 -30.03 5.75 5.08
N ALA A 214 -30.84 6.38 4.23
CA ALA A 214 -31.36 5.75 3.01
C ALA A 214 -30.24 5.47 1.99
N ASP A 215 -29.31 6.41 1.80
CA ASP A 215 -28.13 6.23 0.94
C ASP A 215 -27.17 5.15 1.49
N ALA A 216 -26.97 5.10 2.80
CA ALA A 216 -26.19 4.05 3.46
C ALA A 216 -26.84 2.66 3.31
N ALA A 217 -28.16 2.57 3.44
CA ALA A 217 -28.91 1.33 3.23
C ALA A 217 -28.79 0.84 1.78
N LEU A 218 -28.89 1.74 0.80
CA LEU A 218 -28.72 1.42 -0.62
C LEU A 218 -27.28 0.95 -0.94
N LYS A 219 -26.28 1.64 -0.40
CA LYS A 219 -24.87 1.25 -0.56
C LYS A 219 -24.60 -0.12 0.04
N LYS A 220 -25.16 -0.41 1.22
CA LYS A 220 -25.05 -1.72 1.86
C LYS A 220 -25.69 -2.81 0.99
N ALA A 221 -26.91 -2.60 0.49
CA ALA A 221 -27.58 -3.57 -0.38
C ALA A 221 -26.79 -3.85 -1.68
N LYS A 222 -26.17 -2.82 -2.29
CA LYS A 222 -25.30 -2.99 -3.46
C LYS A 222 -24.05 -3.83 -3.15
N VAL A 223 -23.46 -3.63 -1.98
CA VAL A 223 -22.32 -4.44 -1.52
C VAL A 223 -22.75 -5.89 -1.28
N ASP A 224 -23.91 -6.11 -0.64
CA ASP A 224 -24.43 -7.45 -0.35
C ASP A 224 -24.72 -8.25 -1.63
N VAL A 225 -25.26 -7.61 -2.69
CA VAL A 225 -25.42 -8.22 -4.02
C VAL A 225 -24.07 -8.58 -4.64
N ALA A 226 -23.09 -7.66 -4.59
CA ALA A 226 -21.76 -7.92 -5.16
C ALA A 226 -21.03 -9.08 -4.44
N MET A 227 -21.13 -9.14 -3.11
CA MET A 227 -20.50 -10.18 -2.30
C MET A 227 -21.16 -11.55 -2.51
N SER A 228 -22.49 -11.63 -2.49
CA SER A 228 -23.23 -12.88 -2.70
C SER A 228 -23.01 -13.44 -4.12
N ARG A 229 -22.98 -12.57 -5.14
CA ARG A 229 -22.61 -12.95 -6.51
C ARG A 229 -21.20 -13.53 -6.59
N ALA A 230 -20.24 -12.88 -5.94
CA ALA A 230 -18.85 -13.34 -5.94
C ALA A 230 -18.71 -14.70 -5.23
N GLN A 231 -19.42 -14.89 -4.11
CA GLN A 231 -19.42 -16.14 -3.36
C GLN A 231 -20.02 -17.30 -4.16
N LEU A 232 -21.18 -17.08 -4.82
CA LEU A 232 -21.80 -18.06 -5.70
C LEU A 232 -20.86 -18.46 -6.85
N HIS A 233 -20.28 -17.48 -7.54
CA HIS A 233 -19.37 -17.74 -8.67
C HIS A 233 -18.07 -18.43 -8.24
N LYS A 234 -17.52 -18.09 -7.06
CA LYS A 234 -16.35 -18.77 -6.50
C LYS A 234 -16.65 -20.23 -6.18
N SER A 235 -17.79 -20.51 -5.54
CA SER A 235 -18.23 -21.88 -5.23
C SER A 235 -18.50 -22.70 -6.49
N LEU A 236 -19.15 -22.12 -7.50
CA LEU A 236 -19.37 -22.77 -8.81
C LEU A 236 -18.07 -23.17 -9.51
N LYS A 237 -17.01 -22.37 -9.37
CA LYS A 237 -15.68 -22.71 -9.92
C LYS A 237 -14.91 -23.71 -9.08
N ALA A 238 -15.13 -23.71 -7.77
CA ALA A 238 -14.45 -24.60 -6.84
C ALA A 238 -15.01 -26.03 -6.84
N PHE A 239 -16.32 -26.18 -7.11
CA PHE A 239 -16.96 -27.48 -7.17
C PHE A 239 -16.77 -28.09 -8.58
N GLY A 240 -16.11 -29.25 -8.65
CA GLY A 240 -15.90 -29.99 -9.90
C GLY A 240 -17.20 -30.53 -10.49
N HIS A 241 -17.11 -31.18 -11.66
CA HIS A 241 -18.27 -31.78 -12.33
C HIS A 241 -18.17 -33.32 -12.33
N PRO A 242 -19.16 -34.05 -11.78
CA PRO A 242 -20.34 -33.58 -11.05
C PRO A 242 -20.03 -33.26 -9.56
N PRO A 243 -20.69 -32.25 -8.97
CA PRO A 243 -20.54 -31.91 -7.55
C PRO A 243 -21.17 -32.98 -6.64
N THR A 244 -20.68 -33.07 -5.40
CA THR A 244 -21.29 -33.96 -4.39
C THR A 244 -22.63 -33.42 -3.89
N PHE A 245 -23.44 -34.26 -3.24
CA PHE A 245 -24.74 -33.86 -2.68
C PHE A 245 -24.64 -32.67 -1.70
N GLU A 246 -23.63 -32.66 -0.84
CA GLU A 246 -23.38 -31.55 0.09
C GLU A 246 -22.94 -30.27 -0.63
N GLN A 247 -22.13 -30.39 -1.70
CA GLN A 247 -21.74 -29.24 -2.51
C GLN A 247 -22.94 -28.67 -3.27
N GLN A 248 -23.84 -29.54 -3.74
CA GLN A 248 -25.06 -29.13 -4.42
C GLN A 248 -26.03 -28.42 -3.48
N SER A 249 -26.19 -28.89 -2.23
CA SER A 249 -27.02 -28.19 -1.23
C SER A 249 -26.46 -26.81 -0.87
N GLN A 250 -25.13 -26.69 -0.77
CA GLN A 250 -24.46 -25.40 -0.56
C GLN A 250 -24.66 -24.43 -1.73
N LEU A 251 -24.60 -24.90 -2.98
CA LEU A 251 -24.88 -24.05 -4.15
C LEU A 251 -26.32 -23.52 -4.15
N ILE A 252 -27.29 -24.35 -3.79
CA ILE A 252 -28.70 -23.93 -3.68
C ILE A 252 -28.86 -22.84 -2.62
N ALA A 253 -28.23 -23.01 -1.45
CA ALA A 253 -28.27 -22.00 -0.39
C ALA A 253 -27.63 -20.66 -0.83
N LEU A 254 -26.49 -20.71 -1.52
CA LEU A 254 -25.82 -19.50 -2.05
C LEU A 254 -26.65 -18.81 -3.13
N GLN A 255 -27.34 -19.58 -3.97
CA GLN A 255 -28.23 -19.04 -4.99
C GLN A 255 -29.42 -18.31 -4.36
N GLN A 256 -30.06 -18.90 -3.33
CA GLN A 256 -31.13 -18.23 -2.58
C GLN A 256 -30.66 -16.95 -1.89
N GLN A 257 -29.44 -16.92 -1.35
CA GLN A 257 -28.86 -15.72 -0.76
C GLN A 257 -28.64 -14.60 -1.78
N PHE A 258 -28.17 -14.94 -2.98
CA PHE A 258 -28.01 -13.99 -4.07
C PHE A 258 -29.36 -13.41 -4.51
N GLU A 259 -30.36 -14.27 -4.73
CA GLU A 259 -31.72 -13.85 -5.11
C GLU A 259 -32.36 -12.94 -4.03
N ALA A 260 -32.18 -13.29 -2.75
CA ALA A 260 -32.67 -12.47 -1.64
C ALA A 260 -31.99 -11.09 -1.58
N ALA A 261 -30.68 -11.02 -1.85
CA ALA A 261 -29.95 -9.75 -1.90
C ALA A 261 -30.40 -8.87 -3.08
N GLU A 262 -30.66 -9.47 -4.25
CA GLU A 262 -31.20 -8.74 -5.41
C GLU A 262 -32.61 -8.20 -5.14
N GLN A 263 -33.48 -8.99 -4.51
CA GLN A 263 -34.82 -8.55 -4.11
C GLN A 263 -34.77 -7.39 -3.10
N ALA A 264 -33.85 -7.46 -2.13
CA ALA A 264 -33.66 -6.39 -1.15
C ALA A 264 -33.16 -5.08 -1.79
N LEU A 265 -32.24 -5.17 -2.76
CA LEU A 265 -31.80 -4.00 -3.52
C LEU A 265 -32.94 -3.41 -4.36
N ALA A 266 -33.70 -4.25 -5.07
CA ALA A 266 -34.83 -3.81 -5.90
C ALA A 266 -35.94 -3.14 -5.06
N ALA A 267 -36.22 -3.66 -3.85
CA ALA A 267 -37.16 -3.04 -2.92
C ALA A 267 -36.72 -1.63 -2.48
N LEU A 268 -35.42 -1.44 -2.25
CA LEU A 268 -34.86 -0.13 -1.87
C LEU A 268 -34.82 0.85 -3.04
N GLU A 269 -34.54 0.37 -4.26
CA GLU A 269 -34.53 1.20 -5.48
C GLU A 269 -35.95 1.62 -5.89
N SER A 270 -36.94 0.74 -5.76
CA SER A 270 -38.36 1.06 -6.03
C SER A 270 -39.01 1.96 -4.98
N SER A 271 -38.50 1.95 -3.75
CA SER A 271 -38.97 2.82 -2.65
C SER A 271 -38.37 4.22 -2.70
N GLN A 272 -37.47 4.52 -3.64
CA GLN A 272 -37.02 5.88 -3.86
C GLN A 272 -38.13 6.69 -4.54
N PRO A 273 -38.59 7.81 -3.97
CA PRO A 273 -39.36 8.76 -4.74
C PRO A 273 -38.52 9.16 -5.96
N ALA A 274 -39.16 9.29 -7.13
CA ALA A 274 -38.49 9.81 -8.32
C ALA A 274 -37.93 11.20 -8.00
N ILE A 275 -36.65 11.24 -7.62
CA ILE A 275 -35.92 12.50 -7.49
C ILE A 275 -35.75 12.96 -8.93
N SER A 276 -36.62 13.86 -9.39
CA SER A 276 -36.27 14.73 -10.50
C SER A 276 -34.98 15.41 -10.08
N VAL A 277 -33.87 15.04 -10.69
CA VAL A 277 -32.60 15.74 -10.52
C VAL A 277 -32.88 17.17 -10.95
N ALA A 278 -33.05 18.07 -9.97
CA ALA A 278 -33.02 19.50 -10.25
C ALA A 278 -31.73 19.76 -11.02
N PRO A 279 -31.77 20.40 -12.20
CA PRO A 279 -30.57 20.61 -12.98
C PRO A 279 -29.60 21.39 -12.11
N ALA A 280 -28.42 20.81 -11.87
CA ALA A 280 -27.29 21.51 -11.29
C ALA A 280 -27.11 22.85 -12.05
N PRO A 281 -26.67 23.93 -11.38
CA PRO A 281 -26.46 25.22 -12.04
C PRO A 281 -25.68 24.97 -13.33
N THR A 282 -26.32 25.33 -14.46
CA THR A 282 -25.96 24.86 -15.81
C THR A 282 -24.52 25.21 -16.21
N ASN A 283 -23.91 26.17 -15.53
CA ASN A 283 -22.51 26.55 -15.68
C ASN A 283 -21.53 25.47 -15.18
N ASP A 284 -21.85 24.76 -14.09
CA ASP A 284 -20.93 23.81 -13.46
C ASP A 284 -20.77 22.52 -14.29
N ALA A 285 -21.84 22.11 -14.99
CA ALA A 285 -21.81 20.99 -15.94
C ALA A 285 -21.09 21.35 -17.26
N LYS A 286 -21.32 22.57 -17.78
CA LYS A 286 -20.64 23.07 -18.99
C LYS A 286 -19.15 23.26 -18.76
N LEU A 287 -18.75 23.81 -17.61
CA LEU A 287 -17.35 23.97 -17.23
C LEU A 287 -16.63 22.63 -17.08
N LYS A 288 -17.28 21.62 -16.47
CA LYS A 288 -16.72 20.25 -16.38
C LYS A 288 -16.51 19.64 -17.76
N ARG A 289 -17.48 19.77 -18.67
CA ARG A 289 -17.37 19.28 -20.05
C ARG A 289 -16.25 19.98 -20.83
N ALA A 290 -16.12 21.30 -20.69
CA ALA A 290 -15.05 22.08 -21.32
C ALA A 290 -13.66 21.67 -20.79
N LYS A 291 -13.51 21.44 -19.48
CA LYS A 291 -12.24 20.97 -18.89
C LYS A 291 -11.84 19.57 -19.39
N ILE A 292 -12.81 18.67 -19.57
CA ILE A 292 -12.57 17.33 -20.15
C ILE A 292 -12.11 17.45 -21.60
N GLN A 293 -12.77 18.29 -22.41
CA GLN A 293 -12.39 18.52 -23.80
C GLN A 293 -10.98 19.12 -23.91
N LEU A 294 -10.63 20.09 -23.06
CA LEU A 294 -9.27 20.64 -23.00
C LEU A 294 -8.22 19.57 -22.68
N ALA A 295 -8.51 18.68 -21.71
CA ALA A 295 -7.61 17.59 -21.36
C ALA A 295 -7.41 16.61 -22.53
N MET A 296 -8.47 16.28 -23.27
CA MET A 296 -8.39 15.44 -24.47
C MET A 296 -7.56 16.09 -25.57
N ARG A 297 -7.78 17.37 -25.89
CA ARG A 297 -7.02 18.09 -26.93
C ARG A 297 -5.54 18.21 -26.59
N ARG A 298 -5.19 18.46 -25.32
CA ARG A 298 -3.80 18.46 -24.86
C ARG A 298 -3.13 17.09 -24.97
N ALA A 299 -3.88 16.02 -24.70
CA ALA A 299 -3.39 14.66 -24.87
C ALA A 299 -3.16 14.28 -26.35
N GLU A 300 -4.09 14.68 -27.24
CA GLU A 300 -3.96 14.51 -28.70
C GLU A 300 -2.74 15.27 -29.25
N LEU A 301 -2.55 16.53 -28.86
CA LEU A 301 -1.40 17.34 -29.25
C LEU A 301 -0.09 16.69 -28.77
N LYS A 302 -0.02 16.31 -27.49
CA LYS A 302 1.17 15.64 -26.94
C LYS A 302 1.47 14.33 -27.66
N LYS A 303 0.44 13.55 -27.99
CA LYS A 303 0.58 12.30 -28.75
C LYS A 303 1.12 12.56 -30.16
N ALA A 304 0.60 13.57 -30.85
CA ALA A 304 1.06 13.96 -32.19
C ALA A 304 2.51 14.47 -32.17
N GLN A 305 2.90 15.24 -31.15
CA GLN A 305 4.28 15.69 -30.94
C GLN A 305 5.24 14.53 -30.65
N THR A 306 4.82 13.54 -29.85
CA THR A 306 5.65 12.35 -29.57
C THR A 306 5.76 11.38 -30.75
N ALA A 307 4.87 11.50 -31.73
CA ALA A 307 4.81 10.61 -32.90
C ALA A 307 5.39 11.26 -34.17
N ASP A 308 6.05 12.42 -34.06
CA ASP A 308 6.58 13.22 -35.18
C ASP A 308 5.57 13.40 -36.32
N ALA A 309 4.32 13.73 -35.96
CA ALA A 309 3.26 14.00 -36.92
C ALA A 309 3.58 15.22 -37.81
N ALA A 310 2.92 15.29 -38.98
CA ALA A 310 3.10 16.39 -39.92
C ALA A 310 2.87 17.76 -39.24
N THR A 311 3.67 18.76 -39.63
CA THR A 311 3.67 20.09 -39.02
C THR A 311 2.29 20.77 -39.09
N GLU A 312 1.55 20.55 -40.18
CA GLU A 312 0.18 21.02 -40.36
C GLU A 312 -0.81 20.40 -39.35
N GLN A 313 -0.61 19.12 -39.01
CA GLN A 313 -1.44 18.40 -38.06
C GLN A 313 -1.17 18.87 -36.62
N ILE A 314 0.08 19.18 -36.30
CA ILE A 314 0.45 19.77 -34.99
C ILE A 314 -0.18 21.17 -34.86
N ALA A 315 -0.07 22.02 -35.89
CA ALA A 315 -0.65 23.36 -35.89
C ALA A 315 -2.19 23.34 -35.73
N ALA A 316 -2.88 22.39 -36.38
CA ALA A 316 -4.32 22.21 -36.22
C ALA A 316 -4.71 21.80 -34.79
N LEU A 317 -3.92 20.92 -34.16
CA LEU A 317 -4.14 20.49 -32.78
C LEU A 317 -3.82 21.59 -31.76
N GLU A 318 -2.81 22.41 -32.00
CA GLU A 318 -2.51 23.60 -31.19
C GLU A 318 -3.67 24.59 -31.22
N HIS A 319 -4.24 24.86 -32.40
CA HIS A 319 -5.42 25.71 -32.52
C HIS A 319 -6.63 25.13 -31.77
N ALA A 320 -6.84 23.81 -31.85
CA ALA A 320 -7.91 23.13 -31.12
C ALA A 320 -7.73 23.18 -29.58
N VAL A 321 -6.49 23.19 -29.08
CA VAL A 321 -6.21 23.40 -27.65
C VAL A 321 -6.56 24.84 -27.25
N ILE A 322 -6.15 25.83 -28.03
CA ILE A 322 -6.44 27.26 -27.77
C ILE A 322 -7.96 27.51 -27.72
N GLU A 323 -8.72 26.92 -28.64
CA GLU A 323 -10.18 27.02 -28.66
C GLU A 323 -10.81 26.37 -27.42
N ALA A 324 -10.33 25.19 -27.01
CA ALA A 324 -10.80 24.53 -25.79
C ALA A 324 -10.45 25.32 -24.51
N GLU A 325 -9.30 26.00 -24.46
CA GLU A 325 -8.94 26.90 -23.35
C GLU A 325 -9.86 28.11 -23.27
N ARG A 326 -10.27 28.66 -24.41
CA ARG A 326 -11.24 29.75 -24.48
C ARG A 326 -12.61 29.31 -23.94
N LEU A 327 -13.10 28.14 -24.33
CA LEU A 327 -14.36 27.59 -23.81
C LEU A 327 -14.33 27.35 -22.29
N VAL A 328 -13.19 26.93 -21.74
CA VAL A 328 -13.03 26.81 -20.28
C VAL A 328 -13.08 28.18 -19.60
N LYS A 329 -12.47 29.21 -20.19
CA LYS A 329 -12.51 30.58 -19.66
C LYS A 329 -13.94 31.15 -19.72
N ASP A 330 -14.62 31.00 -20.85
CA ASP A 330 -15.99 31.49 -21.06
C ASP A 330 -16.99 30.87 -20.07
N HIS A 331 -16.80 29.59 -19.72
CA HIS A 331 -17.62 28.89 -18.71
C HIS A 331 -17.12 29.02 -17.26
N ALA A 332 -15.97 29.65 -17.03
CA ALA A 332 -15.42 29.89 -15.69
C ALA A 332 -15.77 31.27 -15.13
N THR A 333 -16.18 32.22 -15.99
CA THR A 333 -16.77 33.50 -15.60
C THR A 333 -18.22 33.31 -15.09
N PRO A 334 -18.59 33.95 -13.97
CA PRO A 334 -19.85 33.70 -13.26
C PRO A 334 -21.11 34.02 -14.07
#